data_AF-A0A1J3D1U1-F1
#
_entry.id   AF-A0A1J3D1U1-F1
#
_cell.length_a   1.000
_cell.length_b   1.000
_cell.length_c   1.000
_cell.angle_alpha   90.00
_cell.angle_beta   90.00
_cell.angle_gamma   90.00
#
_symmetry.space_group_name_H-M   'P 1'
#
loop_
_entity.id
_entity.type
_entity.pdbx_description
1 polymer ?
#
loop_
_entity_poly.entity_id
_entity_poly.type
_entity_poly.pdbx_seq_one_letter_code
_entity_poly.pdbx_strand_id
1 'polypeptide(L)'
;RNTAVENTETPMMIARFGLFPPPCFSAVRARCFAGETSDTGILFRDKLIYLQDLNVDPHKALRVNPSLRAAPISSVLSVETLLSSTGLSRPAVGRILDMFPDLLTSDPESEILPVLRFLSDEISISEQDIPKSISRCPRLLISSVDFQLRPALAFLETLGFVGRDAITSRNTVLLVSSVERTLIPKIEFLEEGLGFTREEVAKMVVRSPALLTYSVDNNLAPKVGFFLEEMRGDVKELKRFPQYFSFSLERKIKPRHRLLKEHGILMPLSEMLKVSDGLFNNWLLELRLRSVERRC
;
A
#
# COMPACT_ATOMS: atom_id res chain seq x y z
N ARG A 1 -24.90 62.77 -2.82
CA ARG A 1 -23.44 63.08 -2.93
C ARG A 1 -22.75 62.19 -1.90
N ASN A 2 -22.59 60.89 -2.16
CA ASN A 2 -21.51 60.22 -2.90
C ASN A 2 -20.10 60.64 -2.48
N THR A 3 -19.47 59.78 -1.66
CA THR A 3 -18.04 59.41 -1.62
C THR A 3 -17.98 58.12 -0.77
N ALA A 4 -18.12 56.93 -1.36
CA ALA A 4 -17.04 56.09 -1.91
C ALA A 4 -16.00 55.69 -0.84
N VAL A 5 -16.21 54.52 -0.22
CA VAL A 5 -15.18 53.76 0.50
C VAL A 5 -14.98 52.48 -0.29
N GLU A 6 -13.78 52.33 -0.85
CA GLU A 6 -13.33 51.19 -1.63
C GLU A 6 -13.20 49.95 -0.73
N ASN A 7 -14.02 48.94 -1.00
CA ASN A 7 -13.81 47.58 -0.50
C ASN A 7 -12.85 46.88 -1.46
N THR A 8 -11.65 46.56 -1.00
CA THR A 8 -10.72 45.66 -1.68
C THR A 8 -11.08 44.22 -1.34
N GLU A 9 -11.81 43.57 -2.25
CA GLU A 9 -12.01 42.13 -2.28
C GLU A 9 -10.70 41.42 -2.67
N THR A 10 -10.20 40.54 -1.81
CA THR A 10 -9.25 39.47 -2.18
C THR A 10 -10.02 38.18 -2.42
N PRO A 11 -10.09 37.64 -3.65
CA PRO A 11 -10.67 36.33 -3.91
C PRO A 11 -9.59 35.24 -3.73
N MET A 12 -9.78 34.36 -2.74
CA MET A 12 -9.00 33.11 -2.67
C MET A 12 -9.48 32.14 -3.75
N MET A 13 -8.51 31.68 -4.54
CA MET A 13 -8.66 30.85 -5.71
C MET A 13 -9.37 29.52 -5.44
N ILE A 14 -10.54 29.35 -6.06
CA ILE A 14 -11.06 28.03 -6.43
C ILE A 14 -10.40 27.67 -7.77
N ALA A 15 -9.40 26.80 -7.74
CA ALA A 15 -8.90 26.11 -8.92
C ALA A 15 -9.18 24.61 -8.75
N ARG A 16 -10.42 24.20 -9.09
CA ARG A 16 -10.85 22.80 -9.17
C ARG A 16 -10.68 22.34 -10.61
N PHE A 17 -9.83 21.32 -10.80
CA PHE A 17 -9.75 20.39 -11.93
C PHE A 17 -10.65 20.69 -13.14
N GLY A 18 -10.27 21.71 -13.90
CA GLY A 18 -10.68 21.90 -15.28
C GLY A 18 -9.41 21.84 -16.12
N LEU A 19 -9.42 21.00 -17.15
CA LEU A 19 -8.36 20.74 -18.13
C LEU A 19 -7.38 19.62 -17.71
N PHE A 20 -7.87 18.39 -17.69
CA PHE A 20 -7.14 17.39 -18.45
C PHE A 20 -7.02 17.94 -19.88
N PRO A 21 -5.81 18.18 -20.44
CA PRO A 21 -5.71 18.26 -21.88
C PRO A 21 -6.25 16.92 -22.42
N PRO A 22 -7.00 16.91 -23.54
CA PRO A 22 -7.29 15.64 -24.20
C PRO A 22 -5.94 14.94 -24.39
N PRO A 23 -5.83 13.62 -24.09
CA PRO A 23 -4.58 12.92 -24.27
C PRO A 23 -4.09 13.24 -25.68
N CYS A 24 -2.90 13.83 -25.77
CA CYS A 24 -2.26 14.01 -27.07
C CYS A 24 -2.19 12.63 -27.68
N PHE A 25 -3.01 12.40 -28.70
CA PHE A 25 -2.99 11.22 -29.54
C PHE A 25 -1.63 11.21 -30.24
N SER A 26 -0.56 10.78 -29.56
CA SER A 26 0.57 10.24 -30.27
C SER A 26 0.02 8.99 -30.92
N ALA A 27 -0.26 9.10 -32.22
CA ALA A 27 -0.69 7.99 -33.05
C ALA A 27 0.29 6.84 -32.82
N VAL A 28 -0.09 5.89 -31.97
CA VAL A 28 0.41 4.54 -32.04
C VAL A 28 0.09 4.15 -33.46
N ARG A 29 1.14 3.92 -34.25
CA ARG A 29 1.07 3.60 -35.65
C ARG A 29 0.24 2.32 -35.77
N ALA A 30 -1.07 2.47 -35.90
CA ALA A 30 -1.95 1.39 -36.26
C ALA A 30 -1.43 0.90 -37.60
N ARG A 31 -0.95 -0.34 -37.64
CA ARG A 31 -0.72 -1.01 -38.92
C ARG A 31 -2.08 -1.04 -39.60
N CYS A 32 -2.26 -0.19 -40.61
CA CYS A 32 -3.42 -0.25 -41.49
C CYS A 32 -3.38 -1.60 -42.21
N PHE A 33 -4.08 -2.59 -41.66
CA PHE A 33 -4.55 -3.71 -42.46
C PHE A 33 -5.84 -3.27 -43.11
N ALA A 34 -5.72 -2.83 -44.36
CA ALA A 34 -6.85 -2.69 -45.26
C ALA A 34 -7.42 -4.09 -45.52
N GLY A 35 -8.65 -4.31 -45.05
CA GLY A 35 -9.38 -5.58 -45.17
C GLY A 35 -10.45 -5.66 -44.09
N GLU A 36 -11.64 -5.10 -44.36
CA GLU A 36 -12.83 -5.35 -43.56
C GLU A 36 -13.21 -6.83 -43.67
N THR A 37 -12.71 -7.64 -42.75
CA THR A 37 -13.27 -8.96 -42.47
C THR A 37 -13.90 -8.91 -41.10
N SER A 38 -15.23 -8.95 -41.05
CA SER A 38 -16.07 -9.10 -39.85
C SER A 38 -15.94 -10.51 -39.26
N ASP A 39 -14.76 -11.11 -39.30
CA ASP A 39 -14.50 -12.42 -38.74
C ASP A 39 -14.27 -12.27 -37.24
N THR A 40 -15.31 -12.60 -36.48
CA THR A 40 -15.31 -12.56 -35.02
C THR A 40 -14.19 -13.44 -34.43
N GLY A 41 -13.76 -14.49 -35.15
CA GLY A 41 -12.62 -15.33 -34.77
C GLY A 41 -11.28 -14.62 -34.88
N ILE A 42 -11.07 -13.84 -35.95
CA ILE A 42 -9.86 -13.02 -36.14
C ILE A 42 -9.78 -11.94 -35.05
N LEU A 43 -10.87 -11.19 -34.85
CA LEU A 43 -10.93 -10.15 -33.82
C LEU A 43 -10.68 -10.69 -32.41
N PHE A 44 -11.22 -11.88 -32.11
CA PHE A 44 -10.95 -12.57 -30.85
C PHE A 44 -9.48 -12.95 -30.73
N ARG A 45 -8.87 -13.52 -31.77
CA ARG A 45 -7.45 -13.89 -31.80
C ARG A 45 -6.53 -12.68 -31.59
N ASP A 46 -6.81 -11.56 -32.25
CA ASP A 46 -6.03 -10.32 -32.12
C ASP A 46 -6.09 -9.78 -30.69
N LYS A 47 -7.25 -9.84 -30.04
CA LYS A 47 -7.39 -9.50 -28.61
C LYS A 47 -6.52 -10.41 -27.73
N LEU A 48 -6.43 -11.71 -28.01
CA LEU A 48 -5.57 -12.62 -27.24
C LEU A 48 -4.08 -12.31 -27.43
N ILE A 49 -3.65 -12.02 -28.67
CA ILE A 49 -2.28 -11.59 -28.97
C ILE A 49 -1.97 -10.29 -28.22
N TYR A 50 -2.91 -9.35 -28.21
CA TYR A 50 -2.76 -8.09 -27.49
C TYR A 50 -2.54 -8.29 -25.99
N LEU A 51 -3.31 -9.18 -25.36
CA LEU A 51 -3.12 -9.53 -23.95
C LEU A 51 -1.75 -10.14 -23.70
N GLN A 52 -1.25 -11.01 -24.59
CA GLN A 52 0.10 -11.57 -24.50
C GLN A 52 1.17 -10.48 -24.62
N ASP A 53 1.02 -9.53 -25.54
CA ASP A 53 1.92 -8.38 -25.70
C ASP A 53 1.89 -7.42 -24.49
N LEU A 54 0.79 -7.44 -23.72
CA LEU A 54 0.65 -6.78 -22.44
C LEU A 54 1.20 -7.61 -21.27
N ASN A 55 1.69 -8.82 -21.52
CA ASN A 55 2.13 -9.77 -20.50
C ASN A 55 1.01 -10.17 -19.51
N VAL A 56 -0.20 -10.30 -20.04
CA VAL A 56 -1.39 -10.86 -19.37
C VAL A 56 -1.63 -12.26 -19.90
N ASP A 57 -1.81 -13.25 -19.02
CA ASP A 57 -2.14 -14.62 -19.44
C ASP A 57 -3.60 -14.68 -19.95
N PRO A 58 -3.84 -14.89 -21.26
CA PRO A 58 -5.20 -14.87 -21.79
C PRO A 58 -6.06 -16.05 -21.29
N HIS A 59 -5.45 -17.21 -21.02
CA HIS A 59 -6.17 -18.38 -20.52
C HIS A 59 -6.64 -18.17 -19.09
N LYS A 60 -5.78 -17.58 -18.25
CA LYS A 60 -6.15 -17.13 -16.90
C LYS A 60 -7.23 -16.06 -16.97
N ALA A 61 -7.05 -15.04 -17.81
CA ALA A 61 -7.99 -13.94 -17.93
C ALA A 61 -9.39 -14.40 -18.34
N LEU A 62 -9.51 -15.27 -19.36
CA LEU A 62 -10.78 -15.84 -19.83
C LEU A 62 -11.46 -16.79 -18.84
N ARG A 63 -10.68 -17.40 -17.93
CA ARG A 63 -11.20 -18.28 -16.88
C ARG A 63 -11.78 -17.47 -15.73
N VAL A 64 -11.08 -16.41 -15.31
CA VAL A 64 -11.50 -15.53 -14.21
C VAL A 64 -12.60 -14.56 -14.65
N ASN A 65 -12.47 -14.01 -15.86
CA ASN A 65 -13.44 -13.09 -16.46
C ASN A 65 -13.98 -13.68 -17.78
N PRO A 66 -15.04 -14.52 -17.74
CA PRO A 66 -15.62 -15.11 -18.94
C PRO A 66 -16.21 -14.08 -19.92
N SER A 67 -16.67 -12.92 -19.41
CA SER A 67 -17.24 -11.81 -20.21
C SER A 67 -16.23 -11.24 -21.20
N LEU A 68 -14.93 -11.39 -20.91
CA LEU A 68 -13.85 -11.04 -21.82
C LEU A 68 -13.98 -11.69 -23.20
N ARG A 69 -14.67 -12.83 -23.35
CA ARG A 69 -14.94 -13.45 -24.66
C ARG A 69 -15.68 -12.50 -25.59
N ALA A 70 -16.78 -11.93 -25.08
CA ALA A 70 -17.68 -11.06 -25.84
C ALA A 70 -17.21 -9.59 -25.86
N ALA A 71 -16.40 -9.17 -24.90
CA ALA A 71 -15.94 -7.79 -24.82
C ALA A 71 -15.09 -7.38 -26.05
N PRO A 72 -15.28 -6.18 -26.60
CA PRO A 72 -14.44 -5.68 -27.68
C PRO A 72 -13.02 -5.39 -27.17
N ILE A 73 -12.02 -5.41 -28.07
CA ILE A 73 -10.64 -5.05 -27.71
C ILE A 73 -10.54 -3.61 -27.18
N SER A 74 -11.45 -2.72 -27.61
CA SER A 74 -11.53 -1.33 -27.14
C SER A 74 -11.73 -1.22 -25.62
N SER A 75 -12.40 -2.19 -24.98
CA SER A 75 -12.54 -2.23 -23.53
C SER A 75 -11.19 -2.43 -22.83
N VAL A 76 -10.32 -3.29 -23.37
CA VAL A 76 -8.97 -3.49 -22.84
C VAL A 76 -8.12 -2.24 -23.07
N LEU A 77 -8.21 -1.66 -24.27
CA LEU A 77 -7.44 -0.47 -24.66
C LEU A 77 -7.81 0.76 -23.83
N SER A 78 -9.10 0.97 -23.50
CA SER A 78 -9.54 2.11 -22.70
C SER A 78 -8.98 2.05 -21.28
N VAL A 79 -9.00 0.86 -20.67
CA VAL A 79 -8.44 0.61 -19.34
C VAL A 79 -6.93 0.80 -19.32
N GLU A 80 -6.21 0.22 -20.29
CA GLU A 80 -4.76 0.41 -20.40
C GLU A 80 -4.39 1.88 -20.59
N THR A 81 -5.15 2.60 -21.43
CA THR A 81 -4.90 4.01 -21.72
C THR A 81 -5.06 4.86 -20.46
N LEU A 82 -6.14 4.66 -19.69
CA LEU A 82 -6.35 5.37 -18.43
C LEU A 82 -5.26 5.03 -17.41
N LEU A 83 -4.92 3.75 -17.23
CA LEU A 83 -3.87 3.37 -16.28
C LEU A 83 -2.51 3.94 -16.70
N SER A 84 -2.19 3.94 -17.99
CA SER A 84 -0.96 4.53 -18.53
C SER A 84 -0.93 6.05 -18.34
N SER A 85 -2.07 6.74 -18.44
CA SER A 85 -2.14 8.20 -18.23
C SER A 85 -1.84 8.61 -16.79
N THR A 86 -1.94 7.69 -15.81
CA THR A 86 -1.48 7.94 -14.43
C THR A 86 0.04 7.91 -14.26
N GLY A 87 0.79 7.58 -15.32
CA GLY A 87 2.25 7.41 -15.27
C GLY A 87 2.72 5.99 -14.94
N LEU A 88 1.82 4.99 -14.93
CA LEU A 88 2.21 3.59 -14.82
C LEU A 88 2.92 3.13 -16.10
N SER A 89 4.06 2.47 -15.93
CA SER A 89 4.73 1.81 -17.06
C SER A 89 3.85 0.70 -17.63
N ARG A 90 3.87 0.49 -18.95
CA ARG A 90 3.11 -0.59 -19.62
C ARG A 90 3.30 -1.99 -18.98
N PRO A 91 4.50 -2.42 -18.58
CA PRO A 91 4.66 -3.69 -17.85
C PRO A 91 3.97 -3.73 -16.48
N ALA A 92 3.87 -2.58 -15.80
CA ALA A 92 3.12 -2.50 -14.56
C ALA A 92 1.61 -2.59 -14.79
N VAL A 93 1.09 -1.93 -15.83
CA VAL A 93 -0.31 -2.06 -16.26
C VAL A 93 -0.63 -3.52 -16.58
N GLY A 94 0.20 -4.17 -17.39
CA GLY A 94 0.08 -5.59 -17.72
C GLY A 94 -0.01 -6.49 -16.49
N ARG A 95 0.90 -6.32 -15.53
CA ARG A 95 0.88 -7.06 -14.26
C ARG A 95 -0.43 -6.84 -13.48
N ILE A 96 -0.93 -5.61 -13.44
CA ILE A 96 -2.18 -5.27 -12.73
C ILE A 96 -3.37 -5.96 -13.37
N LEU A 97 -3.47 -5.90 -14.70
CA LEU A 97 -4.55 -6.54 -15.46
C LEU A 97 -4.48 -8.07 -15.39
N ASP A 98 -3.28 -8.65 -15.32
CA ASP A 98 -3.12 -10.08 -15.05
C ASP A 98 -3.57 -10.45 -13.64
N MET A 99 -3.26 -9.62 -12.64
CA MET A 99 -3.70 -9.82 -11.25
C MET A 99 -5.22 -9.68 -11.09
N PHE A 100 -5.85 -8.77 -11.84
CA PHE A 100 -7.27 -8.46 -11.75
C PHE A 100 -7.94 -8.48 -13.13
N PRO A 101 -8.22 -9.67 -13.70
CA PRO A 101 -8.78 -9.79 -15.04
C PRO A 101 -10.15 -9.16 -15.25
N ASP A 102 -10.92 -8.90 -14.18
CA ASP A 102 -12.21 -8.21 -14.26
C ASP A 102 -12.06 -6.78 -14.80
N LEU A 103 -10.90 -6.14 -14.54
CA LEU A 103 -10.58 -4.83 -15.10
C LEU A 103 -10.50 -4.83 -16.63
N LEU A 104 -10.28 -5.97 -17.29
CA LEU A 104 -10.20 -6.05 -18.76
C LEU A 104 -11.56 -5.75 -19.43
N THR A 105 -12.65 -5.79 -18.67
CA THR A 105 -14.00 -5.51 -19.14
C THR A 105 -14.70 -4.43 -18.33
N SER A 106 -14.02 -3.83 -17.36
CA SER A 106 -14.58 -2.74 -16.55
C SER A 106 -14.74 -1.47 -17.37
N ASP A 107 -15.70 -0.63 -16.99
CA ASP A 107 -15.83 0.72 -17.50
C ASP A 107 -14.86 1.66 -16.75
N PRO A 108 -13.84 2.24 -17.42
CA PRO A 108 -12.83 3.05 -16.73
C PRO A 108 -13.40 4.32 -16.07
N GLU A 109 -14.44 4.92 -16.65
CA GLU A 109 -15.02 6.19 -16.19
C GLU A 109 -15.85 6.00 -14.92
N SER A 110 -16.57 4.89 -14.82
CA SER A 110 -17.45 4.60 -13.69
C SER A 110 -16.83 3.71 -12.61
N GLU A 111 -15.79 2.93 -12.93
CA GLU A 111 -15.19 1.99 -11.96
C GLU A 111 -13.78 2.41 -11.51
N ILE A 112 -12.92 2.90 -12.42
CA ILE A 112 -11.51 3.21 -12.10
C ILE A 112 -11.33 4.69 -11.74
N LEU A 113 -11.90 5.59 -12.54
CA LEU A 113 -11.75 7.03 -12.36
C LEU A 113 -12.23 7.52 -10.98
N PRO A 114 -13.32 7.01 -10.38
CA PRO A 114 -13.71 7.39 -9.03
C PRO A 114 -12.66 7.04 -7.99
N VAL A 115 -11.95 5.92 -8.14
CA VAL A 115 -10.83 5.55 -7.25
C VAL A 115 -9.67 6.54 -7.42
N LEU A 116 -9.33 6.91 -8.66
CA LEU A 116 -8.26 7.87 -8.91
C LEU A 116 -8.59 9.25 -8.31
N ARG A 117 -9.83 9.72 -8.50
CA ARG A 117 -10.33 10.97 -7.90
C ARG A 117 -10.36 10.91 -6.37
N PHE A 118 -10.75 9.79 -5.79
CA PHE A 118 -10.69 9.61 -4.34
C PHE A 118 -9.24 9.75 -3.81
N LEU A 119 -8.26 9.13 -4.48
CA LEU A 119 -6.85 9.25 -4.11
C LEU A 119 -6.32 10.68 -4.26
N SER A 120 -6.70 11.42 -5.31
CA SER A 120 -6.23 12.79 -5.55
C SER A 120 -6.96 13.83 -4.70
N ASP A 121 -8.28 13.74 -4.59
CA ASP A 121 -9.12 14.83 -4.10
C ASP A 121 -9.42 14.68 -2.61
N GLU A 122 -9.72 13.46 -2.15
CA GLU A 122 -10.04 13.19 -0.74
C GLU A 122 -8.78 12.90 0.08
N ILE A 123 -7.83 12.14 -0.46
CA ILE A 123 -6.58 11.79 0.26
C ILE A 123 -5.44 12.77 -0.05
N SER A 124 -5.56 13.59 -1.09
CA SER A 124 -4.49 14.55 -1.49
C SER A 124 -3.18 13.87 -1.90
N ILE A 125 -3.23 12.69 -2.50
CA ILE A 125 -2.04 12.04 -3.07
C ILE A 125 -1.66 12.76 -4.37
N SER A 126 -0.41 13.24 -4.43
CA SER A 126 0.11 13.89 -5.63
C SER A 126 0.08 12.96 -6.85
N GLU A 127 -0.09 13.53 -8.05
CA GLU A 127 -0.13 12.77 -9.32
C GLU A 127 1.11 11.88 -9.50
N GLN A 128 2.28 12.33 -9.07
CA GLN A 128 3.54 11.57 -9.15
C GLN A 128 3.57 10.34 -8.23
N ASP A 129 2.71 10.33 -7.22
CA ASP A 129 2.62 9.28 -6.20
C ASP A 129 1.44 8.33 -6.43
N ILE A 130 0.43 8.71 -7.22
CA ILE A 130 -0.66 7.83 -7.67
C ILE A 130 -0.13 6.52 -8.29
N PRO A 131 0.79 6.52 -9.28
CA PRO A 131 1.28 5.26 -9.86
C PRO A 131 2.03 4.42 -8.83
N LYS A 132 2.65 5.03 -7.81
CA LYS A 132 3.32 4.32 -6.71
C LYS A 132 2.29 3.65 -5.79
N SER A 133 1.19 4.35 -5.48
CA SER A 133 0.07 3.81 -4.70
C SER A 133 -0.55 2.59 -5.38
N ILE A 134 -0.88 2.73 -6.67
CA ILE A 134 -1.49 1.66 -7.47
C ILE A 134 -0.52 0.49 -7.64
N SER A 135 0.75 0.75 -7.96
CA SER A 135 1.75 -0.32 -8.11
C SER A 135 1.96 -1.13 -6.84
N ARG A 136 1.92 -0.49 -5.66
CA ARG A 136 2.06 -1.17 -4.36
C ARG A 136 0.80 -1.94 -3.97
N CYS A 137 -0.37 -1.39 -4.26
CA CYS A 137 -1.64 -1.99 -3.88
C CYS A 137 -2.67 -1.86 -5.01
N PRO A 138 -2.59 -2.72 -6.05
CA PRO A 138 -3.50 -2.58 -7.19
C PRO A 138 -4.95 -2.98 -6.86
N ARG A 139 -5.17 -3.62 -5.70
CA ARG A 139 -6.51 -3.85 -5.14
C ARG A 139 -7.31 -2.55 -4.94
N LEU A 140 -6.65 -1.40 -4.86
CA LEU A 140 -7.32 -0.09 -4.82
C LEU A 140 -8.30 0.06 -6.00
N LEU A 141 -7.88 -0.35 -7.20
CA LEU A 141 -8.65 -0.16 -8.45
C LEU A 141 -9.95 -0.98 -8.51
N ILE A 142 -10.05 -2.04 -7.72
CA ILE A 142 -11.23 -2.91 -7.64
C ILE A 142 -11.99 -2.74 -6.32
N SER A 143 -11.63 -1.74 -5.52
CA SER A 143 -12.27 -1.47 -4.23
C SER A 143 -13.33 -0.39 -4.40
N SER A 144 -14.52 -0.62 -3.85
CA SER A 144 -15.57 0.40 -3.82
C SER A 144 -15.11 1.62 -3.01
N VAL A 145 -15.22 2.80 -3.61
CA VAL A 145 -14.95 4.07 -2.91
C VAL A 145 -15.90 4.22 -1.72
N ASP A 146 -17.20 4.00 -1.93
CA ASP A 146 -18.24 4.27 -0.93
C ASP A 146 -18.30 3.22 0.18
N PHE A 147 -18.10 1.93 -0.16
CA PHE A 147 -18.30 0.83 0.80
C PHE A 147 -17.00 0.29 1.40
N GLN A 148 -15.84 0.63 0.85
CA GLN A 148 -14.55 0.15 1.35
C GLN A 148 -13.57 1.29 1.64
N LEU A 149 -13.23 2.11 0.65
CA LEU A 149 -12.12 3.06 0.79
C LEU A 149 -12.46 4.23 1.75
N ARG A 150 -13.65 4.85 1.60
CA ARG A 150 -14.07 5.98 2.44
C ARG A 150 -14.37 5.56 3.88
N PRO A 151 -15.07 4.44 4.17
CA PRO A 151 -15.20 3.94 5.53
C PRO A 151 -13.86 3.63 6.21
N ALA A 152 -12.92 3.04 5.46
CA ALA A 152 -11.57 2.79 5.98
C ALA A 152 -10.81 4.09 6.27
N LEU A 153 -10.90 5.10 5.38
CA LEU A 153 -10.32 6.42 5.61
C LEU A 153 -10.88 7.04 6.89
N ALA A 154 -12.20 7.11 7.04
CA ALA A 154 -12.85 7.68 8.22
C ALA A 154 -12.40 6.98 9.51
N PHE A 155 -12.30 5.64 9.51
CA PHE A 155 -11.78 4.91 10.66
C PHE A 155 -10.31 5.24 10.95
N LEU A 156 -9.45 5.32 9.92
CA LEU A 156 -8.03 5.68 10.08
C LEU A 156 -7.87 7.12 10.61
N GLU A 157 -8.74 8.05 10.21
CA GLU A 157 -8.75 9.41 10.77
C GLU A 157 -9.04 9.40 12.27
N THR A 158 -9.93 8.52 12.76
CA THR A 158 -10.15 8.35 14.22
C THR A 158 -8.93 7.83 14.98
N LEU A 159 -7.99 7.20 14.27
CA LEU A 159 -6.71 6.73 14.82
C LEU A 159 -5.59 7.78 14.69
N GLY A 160 -5.87 8.94 14.12
CA GLY A 160 -4.93 10.05 13.99
C GLY A 160 -4.19 10.14 12.65
N PHE A 161 -4.65 9.43 11.60
CA PHE A 161 -4.11 9.58 10.24
C PHE A 161 -4.62 10.87 9.57
N VAL A 162 -4.18 12.02 10.08
CA VAL A 162 -4.61 13.36 9.62
C VAL A 162 -3.42 14.32 9.50
N GLY A 163 -3.58 15.38 8.72
CA GLY A 163 -2.56 16.43 8.56
C GLY A 163 -1.21 15.87 8.09
N ARG A 164 -0.14 16.10 8.87
CA ARG A 164 1.21 15.59 8.57
C ARG A 164 1.34 14.06 8.58
N ASP A 165 0.43 13.39 9.28
CA ASP A 165 0.42 11.94 9.48
C ASP A 165 -0.70 11.27 8.66
N ALA A 166 -1.29 12.01 7.70
CA ALA A 166 -2.31 11.52 6.80
C ALA A 166 -1.84 10.32 5.94
N ILE A 167 -2.80 9.65 5.31
CA ILE A 167 -2.51 8.57 4.38
C ILE A 167 -1.68 9.10 3.21
N THR A 168 -0.65 8.34 2.84
CA THR A 168 0.29 8.64 1.75
C THR A 168 0.40 7.43 0.83
N SER A 169 1.10 7.58 -0.30
CA SER A 169 1.36 6.47 -1.22
C SER A 169 2.07 5.25 -0.60
N ARG A 170 2.63 5.37 0.60
CA ARG A 170 3.31 4.28 1.31
C ARG A 170 2.36 3.40 2.13
N ASN A 171 1.18 3.89 2.49
CA ASN A 171 0.26 3.20 3.40
C ASN A 171 -1.20 3.15 2.88
N THR A 172 -1.44 3.42 1.59
CA THR A 172 -2.75 3.25 0.93
C THR A 172 -3.31 1.82 1.02
N VAL A 173 -2.46 0.81 1.27
CA VAL A 173 -2.91 -0.57 1.55
C VAL A 173 -3.86 -0.67 2.75
N LEU A 174 -3.83 0.30 3.66
CA LEU A 174 -4.76 0.32 4.79
C LEU A 174 -6.20 0.62 4.35
N LEU A 175 -6.39 1.35 3.25
CA LEU A 175 -7.72 1.73 2.74
C LEU A 175 -8.50 0.54 2.18
N VAL A 176 -7.80 -0.49 1.69
CA VAL A 176 -8.41 -1.72 1.16
C VAL A 176 -8.63 -2.79 2.24
N SER A 177 -8.31 -2.48 3.49
CA SER A 177 -8.51 -3.40 4.62
C SER A 177 -9.91 -3.20 5.20
N SER A 178 -10.62 -4.29 5.48
CA SER A 178 -11.92 -4.22 6.15
C SER A 178 -11.74 -3.63 7.55
N VAL A 179 -12.53 -2.61 7.88
CA VAL A 179 -12.51 -2.00 9.22
C VAL A 179 -12.85 -3.05 10.27
N GLU A 180 -14.01 -3.70 10.13
CA GLU A 180 -14.53 -4.67 11.09
C GLU A 180 -13.72 -5.96 11.17
N ARG A 181 -13.31 -6.50 10.01
CA ARG A 181 -12.71 -7.84 9.95
C ARG A 181 -11.19 -7.82 10.02
N THR A 182 -10.55 -6.66 9.90
CA THR A 182 -9.09 -6.57 9.79
C THR A 182 -8.49 -5.49 10.67
N LEU A 183 -8.98 -4.26 10.61
CA LEU A 183 -8.36 -3.16 11.37
C LEU A 183 -8.74 -3.23 12.86
N ILE A 184 -10.03 -3.35 13.17
CA ILE A 184 -10.54 -3.42 14.56
C ILE A 184 -9.88 -4.56 15.35
N PRO A 185 -9.83 -5.82 14.86
CA PRO A 185 -9.21 -6.91 15.62
C PRO A 185 -7.72 -6.67 15.95
N LYS A 186 -7.00 -5.95 15.09
CA LYS A 186 -5.59 -5.59 15.34
C LYS A 186 -5.47 -4.50 16.38
N ILE A 187 -6.43 -3.58 16.43
CA ILE A 187 -6.49 -2.54 17.44
C ILE A 187 -6.87 -3.16 18.80
N GLU A 188 -7.92 -3.98 18.85
CA GLU A 188 -8.35 -4.72 20.05
C GLU A 188 -7.22 -5.60 20.60
N PHE A 189 -6.45 -6.28 19.75
CA PHE A 189 -5.27 -7.02 20.19
C PHE A 189 -4.24 -6.14 20.92
N LEU A 190 -4.01 -4.91 20.44
CA LEU A 190 -3.08 -3.97 21.08
C LEU A 190 -3.68 -3.35 22.36
N GLU A 191 -4.98 -3.10 22.38
CA GLU A 191 -5.68 -2.51 23.53
C GLU A 191 -5.94 -3.54 24.62
N GLU A 192 -6.77 -4.53 24.34
CA GLU A 192 -7.21 -5.55 25.30
C GLU A 192 -6.14 -6.61 25.53
N GLY A 193 -5.44 -7.01 24.47
CA GLY A 193 -4.42 -8.07 24.54
C GLY A 193 -3.11 -7.63 25.21
N LEU A 194 -2.73 -6.35 25.07
CA LEU A 194 -1.48 -5.82 25.64
C LEU A 194 -1.69 -4.76 26.74
N GLY A 195 -2.94 -4.34 26.97
CA GLY A 195 -3.29 -3.34 27.98
C GLY A 195 -2.93 -1.90 27.62
N PHE A 196 -2.76 -1.58 26.33
CA PHE A 196 -2.52 -0.19 25.91
C PHE A 196 -3.82 0.60 25.84
N THR A 197 -3.74 1.90 26.10
CA THR A 197 -4.91 2.78 25.90
C THR A 197 -5.12 3.06 24.41
N ARG A 198 -6.35 3.43 24.02
CA ARG A 198 -6.69 3.86 22.66
C ARG A 198 -5.72 4.91 22.11
N GLU A 199 -5.37 5.90 22.94
CA GLU A 199 -4.45 6.98 22.58
C GLU A 199 -3.02 6.47 22.34
N GLU A 200 -2.56 5.52 23.15
CA GLU A 200 -1.25 4.88 22.96
C GLU A 200 -1.21 4.07 21.67
N VAL A 201 -2.26 3.30 21.38
CA VAL A 201 -2.37 2.52 20.16
C VAL A 201 -2.43 3.43 18.93
N ALA A 202 -3.22 4.50 18.97
CA ALA A 202 -3.26 5.53 17.92
C ALA A 202 -1.86 6.07 17.61
N LYS A 203 -1.10 6.49 18.63
CA LYS A 203 0.28 6.96 18.48
C LYS A 203 1.23 5.88 17.94
N MET A 204 1.02 4.61 18.30
CA MET A 204 1.81 3.49 17.76
C MET A 204 1.54 3.26 16.28
N VAL A 205 0.27 3.20 15.86
CA VAL A 205 -0.11 2.90 14.48
C VAL A 205 0.23 4.05 13.54
N VAL A 206 0.08 5.31 13.96
CA VAL A 206 0.49 6.47 13.17
C VAL A 206 2.00 6.45 12.92
N ARG A 207 2.80 6.17 13.96
CA ARG A 207 4.28 6.10 13.83
C ARG A 207 4.76 4.87 13.07
N SER A 208 3.97 3.79 13.05
CA SER A 208 4.31 2.56 12.35
C SER A 208 3.07 1.93 11.70
N PRO A 209 2.58 2.48 10.57
CA PRO A 209 1.34 2.04 9.94
C PRO A 209 1.37 0.57 9.49
N ALA A 210 2.57 0.05 9.20
CA ALA A 210 2.80 -1.36 8.89
C ALA A 210 2.30 -2.32 9.99
N LEU A 211 2.15 -1.86 11.23
CA LEU A 211 1.61 -2.66 12.33
C LEU A 211 0.23 -3.23 11.98
N LEU A 212 -0.60 -2.44 11.29
CA LEU A 212 -1.93 -2.84 10.83
C LEU A 212 -1.92 -3.75 9.60
N THR A 213 -0.75 -4.06 9.04
CA THR A 213 -0.62 -4.99 7.90
C THR A 213 -0.26 -6.42 8.34
N TYR A 214 0.28 -6.58 9.55
CA TYR A 214 0.65 -7.90 10.06
C TYR A 214 -0.57 -8.69 10.56
N SER A 215 -0.52 -10.01 10.46
CA SER A 215 -1.50 -10.93 11.05
C SER A 215 -1.30 -10.99 12.57
N VAL A 216 -2.40 -10.99 13.32
CA VAL A 216 -2.36 -11.17 14.78
C VAL A 216 -1.75 -12.53 15.09
N ASP A 217 -2.35 -13.61 14.58
CA ASP A 217 -1.99 -14.98 14.93
C ASP A 217 -0.60 -15.40 14.40
N ASN A 218 -0.25 -14.96 13.19
CA ASN A 218 0.97 -15.42 12.52
C ASN A 218 2.17 -14.48 12.74
N ASN A 219 1.98 -13.30 13.34
CA ASN A 219 3.08 -12.34 13.50
C ASN A 219 3.03 -11.62 14.84
N LEU A 220 1.96 -10.91 15.18
CA LEU A 220 1.93 -10.09 16.38
C LEU A 220 1.99 -10.94 17.65
N ALA A 221 1.05 -11.88 17.82
CA ALA A 221 0.94 -12.71 19.01
C ALA A 221 2.19 -13.59 19.26
N PRO A 222 2.78 -14.30 18.27
CA PRO A 222 4.00 -15.07 18.50
C PRO A 222 5.20 -14.21 18.92
N LYS A 223 5.30 -12.99 18.38
CA LYS A 223 6.39 -12.05 18.74
C LYS A 223 6.18 -11.43 20.11
N VAL A 224 4.94 -11.15 20.51
CA VAL A 224 4.59 -10.74 21.87
C VAL A 224 4.93 -11.86 22.85
N GLY A 225 4.48 -13.08 22.59
CA GLY A 225 4.74 -14.24 23.46
C GLY A 225 6.24 -14.44 23.69
N PHE A 226 7.03 -14.45 22.62
CA PHE A 226 8.49 -14.53 22.76
C PHE A 226 9.09 -13.36 23.56
N PHE A 227 8.60 -12.14 23.35
CA PHE A 227 9.10 -10.96 24.05
C PHE A 227 8.81 -10.99 25.56
N LEU A 228 7.60 -11.40 25.95
CA LEU A 228 7.20 -11.42 27.36
C LEU A 228 7.72 -12.66 28.09
N GLU A 229 7.68 -13.82 27.46
CA GLU A 229 8.00 -15.10 28.10
C GLU A 229 9.50 -15.40 28.11
N GLU A 230 10.17 -15.24 26.96
CA GLU A 230 11.58 -15.62 26.80
C GLU A 230 12.52 -14.44 27.06
N MET A 231 12.20 -13.27 26.50
CA MET A 231 13.02 -12.07 26.67
C MET A 231 12.76 -11.35 28.00
N ARG A 232 11.66 -11.67 28.69
CA ARG A 232 11.22 -11.00 29.93
C ARG A 232 11.13 -9.48 29.79
N GLY A 233 10.70 -9.01 28.61
CA GLY A 233 10.62 -7.59 28.30
C GLY A 233 9.39 -6.90 28.88
N ASP A 234 9.46 -5.58 29.07
CA ASP A 234 8.33 -4.74 29.47
C ASP A 234 7.49 -4.39 28.23
N VAL A 235 6.19 -4.66 28.28
CA VAL A 235 5.23 -4.34 27.20
C VAL A 235 5.33 -2.87 26.75
N LYS A 236 5.69 -1.94 27.66
CA LYS A 236 5.91 -0.51 27.33
C LYS A 236 7.04 -0.30 26.31
N GLU A 237 7.97 -1.23 26.20
CA GLU A 237 9.03 -1.18 25.20
C GLU A 237 8.48 -1.42 23.78
N LEU A 238 7.48 -2.30 23.62
CA LEU A 238 6.78 -2.49 22.35
C LEU A 238 6.05 -1.23 21.90
N LYS A 239 5.48 -0.48 22.85
CA LYS A 239 4.95 0.87 22.59
C LYS A 239 6.04 1.84 22.14
N ARG A 240 7.20 1.83 22.77
CA ARG A 240 8.33 2.72 22.39
C ARG A 240 8.94 2.32 21.04
N PHE A 241 8.90 1.05 20.67
CA PHE A 241 9.48 0.53 19.42
C PHE A 241 8.55 -0.43 18.66
N PRO A 242 7.45 0.08 18.05
CA PRO A 242 6.49 -0.76 17.32
C PRO A 242 7.11 -1.46 16.10
N GLN A 243 8.23 -0.94 15.58
CA GLN A 243 8.97 -1.59 14.49
C GLN A 243 9.53 -2.96 14.90
N TYR A 244 9.53 -3.33 16.18
CA TYR A 244 9.79 -4.71 16.63
C TYR A 244 9.04 -5.74 15.78
N PHE A 245 7.76 -5.47 15.47
CA PHE A 245 6.91 -6.38 14.69
C PHE A 245 7.27 -6.50 13.21
N SER A 246 8.15 -5.64 12.66
CA SER A 246 8.62 -5.78 11.29
C SER A 246 9.81 -6.74 11.15
N PHE A 247 10.55 -7.01 12.23
CA PHE A 247 11.69 -7.91 12.17
C PHE A 247 11.26 -9.38 12.22
N SER A 248 12.00 -10.25 11.53
CA SER A 248 11.75 -11.69 11.54
C SER A 248 12.02 -12.28 12.93
N LEU A 249 11.04 -13.00 13.47
CA LEU A 249 11.16 -13.67 14.76
C LEU A 249 12.30 -14.71 14.74
N GLU A 250 12.26 -15.63 13.77
CA GLU A 250 13.22 -16.73 13.67
C GLU A 250 14.59 -16.30 13.15
N ARG A 251 14.64 -15.37 12.19
CA ARG A 251 15.90 -15.02 11.52
C ARG A 251 16.67 -13.90 12.21
N LYS A 252 16.02 -13.05 13.01
CA LYS A 252 16.65 -11.87 13.59
C LYS A 252 16.45 -11.75 15.10
N ILE A 253 15.22 -11.78 15.58
CA ILE A 253 14.91 -11.53 17.00
C ILE A 253 15.48 -12.65 17.88
N LYS A 254 15.11 -13.91 17.62
CA LYS A 254 15.57 -15.08 18.41
C LYS A 254 17.09 -15.25 18.40
N PRO A 255 17.80 -15.23 17.25
CA PRO A 255 19.25 -15.39 17.23
C PRO A 255 19.99 -14.29 18.01
N ARG A 256 19.58 -13.02 17.84
CA ARG A 256 20.23 -11.90 18.55
C ARG A 256 19.97 -11.97 20.05
N HIS A 257 18.74 -12.27 20.47
CA HIS A 257 18.44 -12.44 21.89
C HIS A 257 19.25 -13.56 22.54
N ARG A 258 19.34 -14.74 21.91
CA ARG A 258 20.12 -15.88 22.43
C ARG A 258 21.59 -15.51 22.63
N LEU A 259 22.21 -14.86 21.65
CA LEU A 259 23.60 -14.42 21.75
C LEU A 259 23.80 -13.41 22.88
N LEU A 260 22.91 -12.44 23.05
CA LEU A 260 22.98 -11.48 24.16
C LEU A 260 22.83 -12.17 25.52
N LYS A 261 21.87 -13.11 25.63
CA LYS A 261 21.59 -13.87 26.84
C LYS A 261 22.77 -14.74 27.26
N GLU A 262 23.44 -15.41 26.32
CA GLU A 262 24.66 -16.20 26.56
C GLU A 262 25.81 -15.36 27.17
N HIS A 263 25.86 -14.07 26.85
CA HIS A 263 26.89 -13.15 27.36
C HIS A 263 26.39 -12.30 28.54
N GLY A 264 25.17 -12.54 29.03
CA GLY A 264 24.58 -11.80 30.15
C GLY A 264 24.31 -10.32 29.85
N ILE A 265 24.10 -9.96 28.58
CA ILE A 265 23.93 -8.56 28.17
C ILE A 265 22.44 -8.23 28.01
N LEU A 266 22.03 -7.13 28.63
CA LEU A 266 20.73 -6.51 28.43
C LEU A 266 20.88 -5.34 27.46
N MET A 267 20.04 -5.30 26.42
CA MET A 267 20.07 -4.27 25.38
C MET A 267 18.64 -3.91 24.96
N PRO A 268 18.31 -2.62 24.79
CA PRO A 268 17.01 -2.20 24.26
C PRO A 268 16.75 -2.75 22.85
N LEU A 269 15.48 -3.07 22.55
CA LEU A 269 15.06 -3.62 21.25
C LEU A 269 15.49 -2.75 20.07
N SER A 270 15.45 -1.44 20.22
CA SER A 270 15.80 -0.48 19.16
C SER A 270 17.28 -0.59 18.78
N GLU A 271 18.17 -0.70 19.75
CA GLU A 271 19.61 -0.90 19.53
C GLU A 271 19.88 -2.30 18.98
N MET A 272 19.23 -3.31 19.57
CA MET A 272 19.39 -4.70 19.16
C MET A 272 18.95 -4.94 17.72
N LEU A 273 17.88 -4.29 17.24
CA LEU A 273 17.23 -4.68 15.97
C LEU A 273 17.41 -3.71 14.82
N LYS A 274 17.71 -2.42 15.06
CA LYS A 274 17.89 -1.44 13.96
C LYS A 274 19.22 -1.65 13.22
N VAL A 275 20.26 -2.10 13.90
CA VAL A 275 21.58 -2.27 13.29
C VAL A 275 21.61 -3.44 12.29
N SER A 276 22.47 -3.33 11.27
CA SER A 276 22.73 -4.40 10.30
C SER A 276 23.34 -5.63 10.99
N ASP A 277 23.31 -6.79 10.32
CA ASP A 277 23.92 -8.02 10.87
C ASP A 277 25.43 -7.86 11.06
N GLY A 278 26.12 -7.20 10.11
CA GLY A 278 27.56 -6.93 10.23
C GLY A 278 27.90 -6.06 11.43
N LEU A 279 27.16 -4.96 11.65
CA LEU A 279 27.39 -4.09 12.82
C LEU A 279 27.07 -4.80 14.13
N PHE A 280 25.99 -5.58 14.18
CA PHE A 280 25.65 -6.37 15.37
C PHE A 280 26.76 -7.38 15.70
N ASN A 281 27.30 -8.07 14.70
CA ASN A 281 28.36 -9.05 14.88
C ASN A 281 29.68 -8.41 15.32
N ASN A 282 30.06 -7.27 14.73
CA ASN A 282 31.25 -6.53 15.14
C ASN A 282 31.15 -6.09 16.60
N TRP A 283 29.99 -5.55 17.00
CA TRP A 283 29.75 -5.17 18.38
C TRP A 283 29.86 -6.36 19.35
N LEU A 284 29.33 -7.53 18.97
CA LEU A 284 29.47 -8.75 19.78
C LEU A 284 30.94 -9.20 19.90
N LEU A 285 31.74 -9.08 18.83
CA LEU A 285 33.17 -9.37 18.86
C LEU A 285 33.92 -8.43 19.80
N GLU A 286 33.66 -7.13 19.73
CA GLU A 286 34.28 -6.15 20.63
C GLU A 286 33.98 -6.46 22.11
N LEU A 287 32.74 -6.85 22.41
CA LEU A 287 32.37 -7.24 23.77
C LEU A 287 33.06 -8.52 24.24
N ARG A 288 33.20 -9.50 23.35
CA ARG A 288 33.97 -10.72 23.64
C ARG A 288 35.41 -10.37 23.97
N LEU A 289 36.07 -9.54 23.16
CA LEU A 289 37.45 -9.11 23.38
C LEU A 289 37.63 -8.41 24.74
N ARG A 290 36.76 -7.45 25.07
CA ARG A 290 36.76 -6.75 26.38
C ARG A 290 36.48 -7.66 27.58
N SER A 291 35.85 -8.82 27.36
CA SER A 291 35.60 -9.82 28.41
C SER A 291 36.79 -10.75 28.63
N VAL A 292 37.67 -10.87 27.65
CA VAL A 292 38.95 -11.63 27.72
C VAL A 292 40.00 -10.75 28.41
N GLU A 293 40.11 -9.48 28.01
CA GLU A 293 41.07 -8.53 28.61
C GLU A 293 40.84 -8.29 30.11
N ARG A 294 39.60 -8.40 30.60
CA ARG A 294 39.28 -8.29 32.03
C ARG A 294 39.56 -9.53 32.86
N ARG A 295 39.92 -10.65 32.22
CA ARG A 295 40.24 -11.94 32.87
C ARG A 295 41.75 -12.25 32.87
N CYS A 296 42.57 -11.41 32.24
CA CYS A 296 44.03 -11.45 32.28
C CYS A 296 44.55 -10.39 33.25
#